data_AF-A0A7K9Y0Z5-F1
#
_entry.id   AF-A0A7K9Y0Z5-F1
#
_cell.length_a   1.000
_cell.length_b   1.000
_cell.length_c   1.000
_cell.angle_alpha   90.00
_cell.angle_beta   90.00
_cell.angle_gamma   90.00
#
_symmetry.space_group_name_H-M   'P 1'
#
loop_
_entity.id
_entity.type
_entity.pdbx_description
1 polymer ?
#
loop_
_entity_poly.entity_id
_entity_poly.type
_entity_poly.pdbx_seq_one_letter_code
_entity_poly.pdbx_strand_id
1 'polypeptide(L)'
;ERSVVEELLKNSLDKAYGKQVLTWEGEVSAVSRDAMQDAACARTETVIDEWDEEFDRGKVKKVKKLKRERRRHFNPFQRLQSKRNFWSVTHPAKAASLAYRL
;
A
#
# COMPACT_ATOMS: atom_id res chain seq x y z
N GLU A 1 48.29 1.22 -16.43
CA GLU A 1 47.76 0.04 -15.72
C GLU A 1 46.24 0.03 -15.93
N ARG A 2 45.63 -1.11 -16.29
CA ARG A 2 44.16 -1.18 -16.32
C ARG A 2 43.66 -1.22 -14.88
N SER A 3 42.60 -0.46 -14.60
CA SER A 3 41.96 -0.51 -13.29
C SER A 3 41.39 -1.91 -13.08
N VAL A 4 41.53 -2.47 -11.87
CA VAL A 4 40.95 -3.76 -11.48
C VAL A 4 39.45 -3.83 -11.84
N VAL A 5 38.76 -2.69 -11.76
CA VAL A 5 37.35 -2.57 -12.11
C VAL A 5 37.09 -2.86 -13.59
N GLU A 6 37.96 -2.40 -14.50
CA GLU A 6 37.81 -2.64 -15.94
C GLU A 6 37.96 -4.13 -16.27
N GLU A 7 38.87 -4.83 -15.59
CA GLU A 7 39.04 -6.28 -15.77
C GLU A 7 37.84 -7.06 -15.23
N LEU A 8 37.31 -6.67 -14.08
CA LEU A 8 36.12 -7.30 -13.51
C LEU A 8 34.89 -7.11 -14.39
N LEU A 9 34.67 -5.89 -14.90
CA LEU A 9 33.57 -5.60 -15.84
C LEU A 9 33.68 -6.41 -17.13
N LYS A 10 34.90 -6.60 -17.65
CA LYS A 10 35.14 -7.45 -18.83
C LYS A 10 34.88 -8.93 -18.55
N ASN A 11 34.98 -9.35 -17.30
CA ASN A 11 34.82 -10.74 -16.88
C ASN A 11 33.38 -11.08 -16.48
N SER A 12 32.54 -10.08 -16.19
CA SER A 12 31.18 -10.27 -15.69
C SER A 12 30.09 -10.42 -16.77
N LEU A 13 30.38 -10.17 -18.05
CA LEU A 13 29.34 -10.01 -19.08
C LEU A 13 28.87 -11.32 -19.73
N ASP A 14 29.79 -12.10 -20.30
CA ASP A 14 29.47 -13.13 -21.29
C ASP A 14 30.34 -14.40 -21.15
N LYS A 15 30.91 -14.62 -19.95
CA LYS A 15 31.85 -15.73 -19.69
C LYS A 15 31.29 -16.69 -18.66
N ALA A 16 31.28 -17.98 -19.02
CA ALA A 16 30.84 -19.06 -18.13
C ALA A 16 31.63 -19.14 -16.81
N TYR A 17 32.96 -18.92 -16.86
CA TYR A 17 33.86 -19.10 -15.71
C TYR A 17 34.47 -17.78 -15.21
N GLY A 18 33.93 -16.63 -15.63
CA GLY A 18 34.54 -15.31 -15.39
C GLY A 18 35.83 -15.04 -16.17
N LYS A 19 36.49 -16.07 -16.71
CA LYS A 19 37.63 -15.93 -17.64
C LYS A 19 37.42 -16.80 -18.88
N GLN A 20 38.11 -16.45 -19.96
CA GLN A 20 38.10 -17.25 -21.18
C GLN A 20 38.81 -18.57 -20.91
N VAL A 21 38.07 -19.66 -21.03
CA VAL A 21 38.57 -21.03 -20.94
C VAL A 21 38.46 -21.65 -22.33
N LEU A 22 39.60 -22.15 -22.81
CA LEU A 22 39.71 -22.83 -24.10
C LEU A 22 39.70 -24.35 -23.90
N THR A 23 39.37 -25.08 -24.95
CA THR A 23 39.53 -26.53 -25.02
C THR A 23 41.02 -26.89 -25.12
N TRP A 24 41.33 -28.19 -25.04
CA TRP A 24 42.69 -28.69 -25.24
C TRP A 24 43.25 -28.34 -26.63
N GLU A 25 42.36 -28.17 -27.61
CA GLU A 25 42.63 -27.78 -28.99
C GLU A 25 42.71 -26.25 -29.16
N GLY A 26 42.54 -25.47 -28.09
CA GLY A 26 42.59 -24.00 -28.13
C GLY A 26 41.29 -23.34 -28.60
N GLU A 27 40.22 -24.10 -28.81
CA GLU A 27 38.93 -23.57 -29.23
C GLU A 27 38.10 -23.05 -28.04
N VAL A 28 37.08 -22.25 -28.31
CA VAL A 28 36.16 -21.81 -27.25
C VAL A 28 35.35 -23.00 -26.73
N SER A 29 35.36 -23.20 -25.41
CA SER A 29 34.57 -24.25 -24.76
C SER A 29 33.08 -24.15 -25.12
N ALA A 30 32.40 -25.29 -25.25
CA ALA A 30 30.97 -25.35 -25.50
C ALA A 30 30.17 -24.52 -24.47
N VAL A 31 30.51 -24.64 -23.19
CA VAL A 31 29.86 -23.90 -22.10
C VAL A 31 30.03 -22.38 -22.25
N SER A 32 31.20 -21.93 -22.70
CA SER A 32 31.44 -20.51 -22.96
C SER A 32 30.62 -20.01 -24.15
N ARG A 33 30.43 -20.84 -25.18
CA ARG A 33 29.59 -20.50 -26.34
C ARG A 33 28.12 -20.37 -25.95
N ASP A 34 27.63 -21.28 -25.12
CA ASP A 34 26.26 -21.25 -24.60
C ASP A 34 26.04 -19.99 -23.75
N ALA A 35 26.96 -19.68 -22.83
CA ALA A 35 26.88 -18.47 -22.01
C ALA A 35 26.83 -17.18 -22.84
N MET A 36 27.55 -17.12 -23.98
CA MET A 36 27.47 -15.97 -24.89
C MET A 36 26.11 -15.88 -25.58
N GLN A 37 25.51 -17.02 -25.94
CA GLN A 37 24.17 -17.06 -26.54
C GLN A 37 23.10 -16.66 -25.51
N ASP A 38 23.18 -17.19 -24.30
CA ASP A 38 22.28 -16.83 -23.19
C ASP A 38 22.36 -15.34 -22.87
N ALA A 39 23.57 -14.77 -22.80
CA ALA A 39 23.76 -13.33 -22.60
C ALA A 39 23.22 -12.49 -23.77
N ALA A 40 23.20 -13.02 -25.00
CA ALA A 40 22.57 -12.36 -26.13
C ALA A 40 21.04 -12.44 -26.05
N CYS A 41 20.49 -13.62 -25.74
CA CYS A 41 19.06 -13.83 -25.56
C CYS A 41 18.50 -13.00 -24.41
N ALA A 42 19.17 -12.97 -23.25
CA ALA A 42 18.76 -12.19 -22.09
C ALA A 42 18.66 -10.68 -22.41
N ARG A 43 19.59 -10.14 -23.22
CA ARG A 43 19.53 -8.72 -23.65
C ARG A 43 18.33 -8.40 -24.53
N THR A 44 17.83 -9.38 -25.27
CA THR A 44 16.63 -9.24 -26.12
C THR A 44 15.34 -9.62 -25.39
N GLU A 45 15.43 -10.46 -24.36
CA GLU A 45 14.30 -11.01 -23.61
C GLU A 45 13.88 -10.13 -22.43
N THR A 46 14.62 -9.06 -22.11
CA THR A 46 14.12 -8.03 -21.21
C THR A 46 12.93 -7.32 -21.85
N VAL A 47 11.75 -7.93 -21.75
CA VAL A 47 10.46 -7.30 -21.95
C VAL A 47 10.30 -6.35 -20.76
N ILE A 48 10.66 -5.09 -21.01
CA ILE A 48 10.40 -4.01 -20.05
C ILE A 48 8.91 -3.72 -20.19
N ASP A 49 8.13 -4.06 -19.18
CA ASP A 49 6.76 -3.57 -19.06
C ASP A 49 6.84 -2.07 -18.80
N GLU A 50 6.18 -1.29 -19.64
CA GLU A 50 6.19 0.15 -19.51
C GLU A 50 5.34 0.56 -18.29
N TRP A 51 5.75 1.64 -17.62
CA TRP A 51 4.93 2.20 -16.56
C TRP A 51 3.60 2.67 -17.13
N ASP A 52 2.50 2.10 -16.64
CA ASP A 52 1.14 2.45 -17.04
C ASP A 52 0.49 3.21 -15.88
N GLU A 53 0.43 4.54 -16.00
CA GLU A 53 -0.19 5.40 -15.00
C GLU A 53 -1.63 4.98 -14.62
N GLU A 54 -2.39 4.39 -15.54
CA GLU A 54 -3.76 3.95 -15.30
C GLU A 54 -3.82 2.62 -14.54
N PHE A 55 -2.91 1.68 -14.82
CA PHE A 55 -2.83 0.40 -14.13
C PHE A 55 -2.15 0.53 -12.77
N ASP A 56 -1.03 1.25 -12.72
CA ASP A 56 -0.13 1.34 -11.56
C ASP A 56 -0.65 2.27 -10.46
N ARG A 57 -1.51 3.25 -10.77
CA ARG A 57 -2.17 4.08 -9.75
C ARG A 57 -3.02 3.27 -8.76
N GLY A 58 -3.38 2.04 -9.13
CA GLY A 58 -4.21 1.15 -8.32
C GLY A 58 -5.67 1.63 -8.20
N LYS A 59 -6.47 0.91 -7.39
CA LYS A 59 -7.89 1.22 -7.20
C LYS A 59 -8.11 2.13 -5.99
N VAL A 60 -8.73 3.28 -6.21
CA VAL A 60 -9.10 4.20 -5.12
C VAL A 60 -10.30 3.66 -4.34
N LYS A 61 -10.15 3.52 -3.02
CA LYS A 61 -11.24 3.11 -2.14
C LYS A 61 -12.34 4.17 -2.13
N LYS A 62 -13.58 3.77 -2.44
CA LYS A 62 -14.75 4.64 -2.36
C LYS A 62 -14.99 5.08 -0.91
N VAL A 63 -14.74 6.36 -0.62
CA VAL A 63 -15.07 6.94 0.68
C VAL A 63 -16.53 7.37 0.68
N LYS A 64 -17.35 6.72 1.51
CA LYS A 64 -18.74 7.15 1.75
C LYS A 64 -18.72 8.32 2.72
N LYS A 65 -19.40 9.43 2.40
CA LYS A 65 -19.56 10.54 3.34
C LYS A 65 -20.20 10.03 4.63
N LEU A 66 -19.50 10.22 5.76
CA LEU A 66 -20.04 9.94 7.08
C LEU A 66 -21.27 10.84 7.26
N LYS A 67 -22.47 10.24 7.31
CA LYS A 67 -23.67 10.98 7.68
C LYS A 67 -23.48 11.39 9.14
N ARG A 68 -23.29 12.69 9.39
CA ARG A 68 -23.32 13.26 10.75
C ARG A 68 -24.63 12.80 11.37
N GLU A 69 -24.57 11.96 12.40
CA GLU A 69 -25.78 11.50 13.06
C GLU A 69 -26.51 12.75 13.56
N ARG A 70 -27.69 13.02 12.99
CA ARG A 70 -28.55 14.09 13.48
C ARG A 70 -28.88 13.69 14.90
N ARG A 71 -28.31 14.42 15.88
CA ARG A 71 -28.44 14.22 17.32
C ARG A 71 -29.87 13.77 17.60
N ARG A 72 -30.06 12.46 17.81
CA ARG A 72 -31.40 11.88 17.92
C ARG A 72 -32.02 12.53 19.15
N HIS A 73 -33.17 13.19 18.98
CA HIS A 73 -33.90 13.72 20.12
C HIS A 73 -34.07 12.59 21.14
N PHE A 74 -33.74 12.84 22.41
CA PHE A 74 -33.81 11.87 23.49
C PHE A 74 -35.10 11.05 23.40
N ASN A 75 -34.97 9.74 23.63
CA ASN A 75 -36.06 8.78 23.55
C ASN A 75 -37.30 9.32 24.31
N PRO A 76 -38.53 9.20 23.80
CA PRO A 76 -39.74 9.62 24.51
C PRO A 76 -39.80 9.11 25.96
N PHE A 77 -39.28 7.91 26.25
CA PHE A 77 -39.19 7.38 27.62
C PHE A 77 -38.18 8.15 28.49
N GLN A 78 -37.05 8.58 27.92
CA GLN A 78 -36.09 9.46 28.60
C GLN A 78 -36.72 10.83 28.88
N ARG A 79 -37.46 11.39 27.91
CA ARG A 79 -38.19 12.67 28.12
C ARG A 79 -39.23 12.56 29.22
N LEU A 80 -39.98 11.46 29.26
CA LEU A 80 -40.97 11.20 30.29
C LEU A 80 -40.31 11.08 31.68
N GLN A 81 -39.21 10.34 31.77
CA GLN A 81 -38.46 10.19 33.02
C GLN A 81 -37.88 11.53 33.48
N SER A 82 -37.32 12.36 32.58
CA SER A 82 -36.82 13.69 32.93
C SER A 82 -37.90 14.60 33.49
N LYS A 83 -39.13 14.57 32.94
CA LYS A 83 -40.28 15.31 33.50
C LYS A 83 -40.64 14.83 34.90
N ARG A 84 -40.64 13.51 35.13
CA ARG A 84 -40.95 12.93 36.44
C ARG A 84 -39.88 13.29 37.48
N ASN A 85 -38.60 13.20 37.08
CA ASN A 85 -37.46 13.59 37.90
C ASN A 85 -37.50 15.07 38.29
N PHE A 86 -37.93 15.94 37.38
CA PHE A 86 -38.06 17.37 37.65
C PHE A 86 -39.04 17.62 38.81
N TRP A 87 -40.23 17.03 38.76
CA TRP A 87 -41.22 17.20 39.83
C TRP A 87 -40.84 16.47 41.12
N SER A 88 -40.13 15.34 41.05
CA SER A 88 -39.71 14.62 42.26
C SER A 88 -38.59 15.32 43.04
N VAL A 89 -37.71 16.06 42.35
CA VAL A 89 -36.60 16.80 42.98
C VAL A 89 -37.00 18.23 43.36
N THR A 90 -38.12 18.75 42.82
CA THR A 90 -38.60 20.09 43.14
C THR A 90 -39.33 20.11 44.47
N HIS A 91 -38.87 20.95 45.40
CA HIS A 91 -39.52 21.17 46.69
C HIS A 91 -41.00 21.60 46.51
N PRO A 92 -41.97 21.05 47.28
CA PRO A 92 -43.40 21.23 47.03
C PRO A 92 -43.85 22.70 46.98
N ALA A 93 -43.25 23.57 47.81
CA ALA A 93 -43.53 25.01 47.79
C ALA A 93 -43.13 25.71 46.46
N LYS A 94 -42.13 25.18 45.75
CA LYS A 94 -41.73 25.66 44.42
C LYS A 94 -42.53 25.00 43.31
N ALA A 95 -42.99 23.77 43.52
CA ALA A 95 -43.82 23.07 42.54
C ALA A 95 -45.16 23.78 42.33
N ALA A 96 -45.82 24.24 43.40
CA ALA A 96 -47.09 24.97 43.33
C ALA A 96 -46.98 26.31 42.58
N SER A 97 -45.91 27.07 42.82
CA SER A 97 -45.69 28.37 42.16
C SER A 97 -45.31 28.26 40.69
N LEU A 98 -44.65 27.16 40.29
CA LEU A 98 -44.34 26.86 38.89
C LEU A 98 -45.57 26.32 38.14
N ALA A 99 -46.39 25.48 38.78
CA ALA A 99 -47.62 24.95 38.18
C ALA A 99 -48.63 26.07 37.86
N TYR A 100 -48.71 27.12 38.69
CA TYR A 100 -49.58 28.27 38.43
C TYR A 100 -49.14 29.13 37.22
N ARG A 101 -47.87 29.05 36.81
CA ARG A 101 -47.31 29.85 35.70
C ARG A 101 -47.35 29.14 34.34
N LEU A 102 -47.69 27.85 34.31
CA LEU A 102 -47.81 27.03 33.12
C LEU A 102 -49.27 26.95 32.66
#